data_AF-A0A6J7K230-F1
#
_entry.id   AF-A0A6J7K230-F1
#
_cell.length_a   1.000
_cell.length_b   1.000
_cell.length_c   1.000
_cell.angle_alpha   90.00
_cell.angle_beta   90.00
_cell.angle_gamma   90.00
#
_symmetry.space_group_name_H-M   'P 1'
#
loop_
_entity.id
_entity.type
_entity.pdbx_description
1 polymer ?
#
loop_
_entity_poly.entity_id
_entity_poly.type
_entity_poly.pdbx_seq_one_letter_code
_entity_poly.pdbx_strand_id
1 'polypeptide(L)'
;MTPFFIPQSLEDVITAGVDLMEDRVPHILTENWVIPPRWFSLFMAEERTRGEDEDGLFCILRTTIADAKARTEVAHQTVRGAFGEGSVEAEIEHLLEWLDMFHNKSLVELDYGGLANYLDHGLRLAGEEGLEADTSVEDVLLSLSGLAAGDGQMAGQGYERLVSRWRIVQSFESAI
;
A
#
# COMPACT_ATOMS: atom_id res chain seq x y z
N MET A 1 28.64 -1.62 25.89
CA MET A 1 28.02 -2.73 25.16
C MET A 1 27.59 -3.75 26.18
N THR A 2 26.29 -3.86 26.40
CA THR A 2 25.73 -4.84 27.34
C THR A 2 25.74 -6.20 26.63
N PRO A 3 26.38 -7.25 27.19
CA PRO A 3 26.36 -8.55 26.55
C PRO A 3 24.93 -9.10 26.58
N PHE A 4 24.46 -9.63 25.45
CA PHE A 4 23.21 -10.39 25.42
C PHE A 4 23.36 -11.62 26.33
N PHE A 5 22.33 -11.94 27.10
CA PHE A 5 22.26 -13.09 28.02
C PHE A 5 22.13 -14.42 27.24
N ILE A 6 23.11 -14.73 26.39
CA ILE A 6 23.11 -15.94 25.59
C ILE A 6 24.52 -16.57 25.60
N PRO A 7 24.64 -17.90 25.81
CA PRO A 7 25.93 -18.59 25.74
C PRO A 7 26.59 -18.46 24.36
N GLN A 8 27.91 -18.33 24.32
CA GLN A 8 28.71 -18.19 23.08
C GLN A 8 28.45 -19.31 22.06
N SER A 9 28.14 -20.52 22.54
CA SER A 9 27.76 -21.65 21.69
C SER A 9 26.44 -21.46 20.94
N LEU A 10 25.55 -20.60 21.43
CA LEU A 10 24.31 -20.24 20.72
C LEU A 10 24.55 -19.06 19.76
N GLU A 11 25.52 -18.19 20.06
CA GLU A 11 25.99 -17.14 19.14
C GLU A 11 26.61 -17.75 17.87
N ASP A 12 27.40 -18.81 18.02
CA ASP A 12 27.97 -19.56 16.89
C ASP A 12 26.87 -20.27 16.06
N VAL A 13 25.80 -20.77 16.70
CA VAL A 13 24.65 -21.39 16.02
C VAL A 13 23.80 -20.35 15.28
N ILE A 14 23.61 -19.17 15.87
CA ILE A 14 22.91 -18.06 15.20
C ILE A 14 23.68 -17.66 13.94
N THR A 15 25.00 -17.54 14.03
CA THR A 15 25.86 -17.11 12.92
C THR A 15 25.96 -18.20 11.83
N ALA A 16 26.04 -19.47 12.21
CA ALA A 16 26.00 -20.60 11.26
C ALA A 16 24.62 -20.81 10.62
N GLY A 17 23.54 -20.34 11.27
CA GLY A 17 22.18 -20.35 10.73
C GLY A 17 21.90 -19.25 9.71
N VAL A 18 22.75 -18.21 9.62
CA VAL A 18 22.59 -17.09 8.68
C VAL A 18 22.68 -17.56 7.22
N ASP A 19 23.54 -18.54 6.91
CA ASP A 19 23.64 -19.11 5.55
C ASP A 19 22.41 -19.96 5.15
N LEU A 20 21.51 -20.27 6.10
CA LEU A 20 20.22 -20.94 5.86
C LEU A 20 19.03 -19.97 5.94
N MET A 21 19.26 -18.68 6.18
CA MET A 21 18.23 -17.65 6.34
C MET A 21 17.90 -16.88 5.06
N GLU A 22 18.55 -17.16 3.92
CA GLU A 22 18.18 -16.57 2.63
C GLU A 22 16.71 -16.87 2.25
N ASP A 23 16.16 -18.00 2.70
CA ASP A 23 14.77 -18.44 2.44
C ASP A 23 13.70 -17.80 3.36
N ARG A 24 14.05 -16.82 4.20
CA ARG A 24 13.11 -16.22 5.17
C ARG A 24 13.10 -14.71 5.19
N VAL A 25 13.29 -14.06 4.04
CA VAL A 25 13.01 -12.63 3.93
C VAL A 25 11.49 -12.45 3.99
N PRO A 26 10.91 -11.80 5.03
CA PRO A 26 9.50 -11.46 4.99
C PRO A 26 9.29 -10.50 3.82
N HIS A 27 8.58 -10.97 2.79
CA HIS A 27 8.26 -10.14 1.64
C HIS A 27 7.08 -9.22 1.99
N ILE A 28 7.37 -8.21 2.80
CA ILE A 28 6.40 -7.19 3.25
C ILE A 28 6.98 -5.82 2.88
N LEU A 29 6.17 -5.00 2.23
CA LEU A 29 6.45 -3.58 2.07
C LEU A 29 5.72 -2.82 3.17
N THR A 30 6.42 -1.90 3.85
CA THR A 30 5.85 -1.14 4.97
C THR A 30 6.10 0.35 4.79
N GLU A 31 5.10 1.15 5.08
CA GLU A 31 5.17 2.60 5.15
C GLU A 31 4.49 3.09 6.43
N ASN A 32 4.93 4.22 6.95
CA ASN A 32 4.39 4.80 8.18
C ASN A 32 3.48 5.98 7.82
N TRP A 33 2.30 6.06 8.45
CA TRP A 33 1.37 7.20 8.36
C TRP A 33 0.79 7.52 6.98
N VAL A 34 1.23 6.83 5.93
CA VAL A 34 0.74 7.00 4.57
C VAL A 34 0.74 5.65 3.85
N ILE A 35 -0.28 5.45 3.02
CA ILE A 35 -0.30 4.35 2.05
C ILE A 35 0.04 4.94 0.68
N PRO A 36 1.14 4.51 0.03
CA PRO A 36 1.51 4.98 -1.30
C PRO A 36 0.38 4.76 -2.32
N PRO A 37 0.06 5.76 -3.17
CA PRO A 37 -0.99 5.63 -4.18
C PRO A 37 -0.83 4.40 -5.09
N ARG A 38 0.40 4.03 -5.43
CA ARG A 38 0.74 2.84 -6.23
C ARG A 38 0.33 1.51 -5.58
N TRP A 39 0.12 1.46 -4.26
CA TRP A 39 -0.36 0.24 -3.61
C TRP A 39 -1.87 0.05 -3.84
N PHE A 40 -2.63 1.14 -3.94
CA PHE A 40 -4.05 1.05 -4.25
C PHE A 40 -4.32 0.60 -5.69
N SER A 41 -3.41 0.87 -6.63
CA SER A 41 -3.58 0.43 -8.03
C SER A 41 -3.52 -1.10 -8.20
N LEU A 42 -3.13 -1.85 -7.17
CA LEU A 42 -3.17 -3.30 -7.17
C LEU A 42 -4.60 -3.85 -7.09
N PHE A 43 -5.55 -3.08 -6.55
CA PHE A 43 -6.85 -3.58 -6.09
C PHE A 43 -8.04 -2.97 -6.85
N MET A 44 -9.19 -3.63 -6.70
CA MET A 44 -10.51 -3.09 -7.01
C MET A 44 -11.27 -2.80 -5.71
N ALA A 45 -12.27 -1.92 -5.78
CA ALA A 45 -13.01 -1.50 -4.59
C ALA A 45 -13.72 -2.67 -3.88
N GLU A 46 -14.21 -3.64 -4.65
CA GLU A 46 -14.94 -4.81 -4.16
C GLU A 46 -14.04 -5.83 -3.43
N GLU A 47 -12.72 -5.72 -3.58
CA GLU A 47 -11.73 -6.57 -2.90
C GLU A 47 -11.41 -6.07 -1.48
N ARG A 48 -12.04 -4.96 -1.07
CA ARG A 48 -11.90 -4.37 0.26
C ARG A 48 -12.82 -5.05 1.25
N THR A 49 -12.26 -5.41 2.39
CA THR A 49 -12.99 -5.79 3.61
C THR A 49 -12.62 -4.80 4.71
N ARG A 50 -13.63 -4.22 5.35
CA ARG A 50 -13.45 -3.31 6.48
C ARG A 50 -14.46 -3.60 7.58
N GLY A 51 -14.16 -3.21 8.80
CA GLY A 51 -15.01 -3.45 9.96
C GLY A 51 -14.35 -3.05 11.26
N GLU A 52 -14.88 -3.60 12.36
CA GLU A 52 -14.36 -3.42 13.71
C GLU A 52 -14.18 -4.81 14.34
N ASP A 53 -13.04 -5.04 14.99
CA ASP A 53 -12.74 -6.23 15.78
C ASP A 53 -12.26 -5.86 17.20
N GLU A 54 -11.66 -6.82 17.92
CA GLU A 54 -11.17 -6.60 19.29
C GLU A 54 -10.03 -5.58 19.38
N ASP A 55 -9.29 -5.37 18.27
CA ASP A 55 -8.16 -4.45 18.17
C ASP A 55 -8.56 -3.08 17.55
N GLY A 56 -9.82 -2.93 17.16
CA GLY A 56 -10.42 -1.68 16.67
C GLY A 56 -10.85 -1.74 15.21
N LEU A 57 -10.85 -0.60 14.53
CA LEU A 57 -11.22 -0.55 13.12
C LEU A 57 -10.11 -1.14 12.25
N PHE A 58 -10.50 -1.92 11.24
CA PHE A 58 -9.60 -2.51 10.26
C PHE A 58 -10.08 -2.27 8.82
N CYS A 59 -9.14 -2.22 7.89
CA CYS A 59 -9.40 -2.21 6.45
C CYS A 59 -8.30 -2.98 5.74
N ILE A 60 -8.69 -4.00 4.99
CA ILE A 60 -7.80 -4.91 4.29
C ILE A 60 -8.27 -5.05 2.84
N LEU A 61 -7.34 -5.01 1.88
CA LEU A 61 -7.59 -5.35 0.48
C LEU A 61 -6.78 -6.58 0.11
N ARG A 62 -7.41 -7.56 -0.55
CA ARG A 62 -6.76 -8.81 -0.96
C ARG A 62 -7.09 -9.16 -2.40
N THR A 63 -6.07 -9.48 -3.18
CA THR A 63 -6.25 -9.98 -4.55
C THR A 63 -5.16 -11.01 -4.90
N THR A 64 -5.28 -11.65 -6.06
CA THR A 64 -4.23 -12.56 -6.54
C THR A 64 -3.04 -11.78 -7.09
N ILE A 65 -1.83 -12.34 -6.99
CA ILE A 65 -0.63 -11.77 -7.61
C ILE A 65 -0.84 -11.59 -9.12
N ALA A 66 -1.55 -12.52 -9.78
CA ALA A 66 -1.87 -12.38 -11.21
C ALA A 66 -2.66 -11.11 -11.52
N ASP A 67 -3.73 -10.84 -10.75
CA ASP A 67 -4.58 -9.67 -10.96
C ASP A 67 -3.85 -8.37 -10.58
N ALA A 68 -3.11 -8.39 -9.47
CA ALA A 68 -2.28 -7.26 -9.04
C ALA A 68 -1.24 -6.88 -10.11
N LYS A 69 -0.52 -7.87 -10.67
CA LYS A 69 0.44 -7.65 -11.77
C LYS A 69 -0.23 -7.03 -12.98
N ALA A 70 -1.33 -7.62 -13.44
CA ALA A 70 -2.05 -7.12 -14.62
C ALA A 70 -2.49 -5.66 -14.45
N ARG A 71 -2.99 -5.28 -13.27
CA ARG A 71 -3.40 -3.90 -12.98
C ARG A 71 -2.20 -2.96 -12.83
N THR A 72 -1.12 -3.41 -12.20
CA THR A 72 0.12 -2.63 -12.05
C THR A 72 0.77 -2.35 -13.40
N GLU A 73 0.79 -3.33 -14.32
CA GLU A 73 1.28 -3.14 -15.69
C GLU A 73 0.45 -2.06 -16.41
N VAL A 74 -0.89 -2.11 -16.31
CA VAL A 74 -1.75 -1.08 -16.91
C VAL A 74 -1.46 0.31 -16.31
N ALA A 75 -1.30 0.39 -14.99
CA ALA A 75 -0.96 1.64 -14.30
C ALA A 75 0.41 2.17 -14.76
N HIS A 76 1.42 1.30 -14.83
CA HIS A 76 2.76 1.61 -15.31
C HIS A 76 2.74 2.17 -16.73
N GLN A 77 2.11 1.47 -17.68
CA GLN A 77 2.02 1.93 -19.07
C GLN A 77 1.23 3.24 -19.20
N THR A 78 0.20 3.44 -18.37
CA THR A 78 -0.60 4.67 -18.36
C THR A 78 0.21 5.86 -17.87
N VAL A 79 0.93 5.71 -16.76
CA VAL A 79 1.78 6.77 -16.19
C VAL A 79 2.95 7.08 -17.13
N ARG A 80 3.62 6.04 -17.67
CA ARG A 80 4.68 6.19 -18.66
C ARG A 80 4.19 6.88 -19.93
N GLY A 81 3.01 6.53 -20.41
CA GLY A 81 2.41 7.14 -21.59
C GLY A 81 2.07 8.63 -21.39
N ALA A 82 1.62 9.00 -20.19
CA ALA A 82 1.24 10.38 -19.86
C ALA A 82 2.45 11.29 -19.57
N PHE A 83 3.47 10.78 -18.87
CA PHE A 83 4.56 11.60 -18.32
C PHE A 83 5.96 11.22 -18.83
N GLY A 84 6.10 10.09 -19.53
CA GLY A 84 7.40 9.51 -19.88
C GLY A 84 8.05 8.76 -18.71
N GLU A 85 9.30 8.35 -18.91
CA GLU A 85 10.14 7.77 -17.85
C GLU A 85 10.44 8.83 -16.79
N GLY A 86 10.32 8.45 -15.52
CA GLY A 86 10.48 9.37 -14.40
C GLY A 86 10.31 8.70 -13.05
N SER A 87 10.47 9.45 -11.96
CA SER A 87 10.46 8.89 -10.60
C SER A 87 9.16 8.17 -10.25
N VAL A 88 8.01 8.73 -10.65
CA VAL A 88 6.70 8.14 -10.37
C VAL A 88 6.50 6.83 -11.13
N GLU A 89 6.95 6.78 -12.38
CA GLU A 89 6.85 5.59 -13.21
C GLU A 89 7.78 4.48 -12.69
N ALA A 90 9.03 4.82 -12.35
CA ALA A 90 10.00 3.90 -11.76
C ALA A 90 9.52 3.29 -10.42
N GLU A 91 8.77 4.04 -9.60
CA GLU A 91 8.18 3.48 -8.38
C GLU A 91 7.13 2.39 -8.65
N ILE A 92 6.41 2.49 -9.77
CA ILE A 92 5.44 1.47 -10.20
C ILE A 92 6.19 0.29 -10.83
N GLU A 93 7.25 0.55 -11.61
CA GLU A 93 8.14 -0.50 -12.14
C GLU A 93 8.72 -1.36 -11.02
N HIS A 94 9.31 -0.75 -9.98
CA HIS A 94 9.84 -1.47 -8.83
C HIS A 94 8.76 -2.27 -8.07
N LEU A 95 7.52 -1.79 -8.04
CA LEU A 95 6.41 -2.55 -7.45
C LEU A 95 6.08 -3.79 -8.29
N LEU A 96 6.09 -3.66 -9.61
CA LEU A 96 5.87 -4.78 -10.52
C LEU A 96 6.98 -5.83 -10.41
N GLU A 97 8.25 -5.41 -10.35
CA GLU A 97 9.40 -6.29 -10.12
C GLU A 97 9.27 -7.06 -8.80
N TRP A 98 8.83 -6.39 -7.75
CA TRP A 98 8.55 -7.04 -6.45
C TRP A 98 7.44 -8.08 -6.57
N LEU A 99 6.34 -7.78 -7.27
CA LEU A 99 5.28 -8.75 -7.54
C LEU A 99 5.78 -9.94 -8.37
N ASP A 100 6.76 -9.74 -9.25
CA ASP A 100 7.33 -10.78 -10.11
C ASP A 100 8.10 -11.87 -9.39
N MET A 101 8.48 -11.64 -8.13
CA MET A 101 9.10 -12.64 -7.27
C MET A 101 8.10 -13.75 -6.85
N PHE A 102 6.79 -13.53 -7.01
CA PHE A 102 5.76 -14.43 -6.50
C PHE A 102 5.04 -15.23 -7.59
N HIS A 103 4.59 -16.42 -7.20
CA HIS A 103 3.73 -17.25 -8.03
C HIS A 103 2.36 -16.58 -8.26
N ASN A 104 1.83 -16.66 -9.49
CA ASN A 104 0.59 -15.99 -9.90
C ASN A 104 -0.65 -16.34 -9.07
N LYS A 105 -0.68 -17.52 -8.43
CA LYS A 105 -1.78 -17.97 -7.55
C LYS A 105 -1.63 -17.52 -6.08
N SER A 106 -0.52 -16.90 -5.71
CA SER A 106 -0.36 -16.31 -4.39
C SER A 106 -1.27 -15.10 -4.24
N LEU A 107 -1.52 -14.69 -3.00
CA LEU A 107 -2.28 -13.48 -2.68
C LEU A 107 -1.34 -12.34 -2.30
N VAL A 108 -1.75 -11.12 -2.61
CA VAL A 108 -1.19 -9.89 -2.06
C VAL A 108 -2.25 -9.21 -1.21
N GLU A 109 -1.81 -8.65 -0.09
CA GLU A 109 -2.66 -7.99 0.89
C GLU A 109 -2.12 -6.60 1.18
N LEU A 110 -3.03 -5.62 1.18
CA LEU A 110 -2.79 -4.31 1.75
C LEU A 110 -3.58 -4.21 3.04
N ASP A 111 -2.88 -4.19 4.16
CA ASP A 111 -3.44 -4.01 5.50
C ASP A 111 -3.18 -2.57 5.95
N TYR A 112 -4.24 -1.83 6.29
CA TYR A 112 -4.12 -0.47 6.81
C TYR A 112 -3.54 -0.46 8.24
N GLY A 113 -3.63 -1.57 8.96
CA GLY A 113 -3.32 -1.67 10.37
C GLY A 113 -4.05 -0.59 11.19
N GLY A 114 -3.35 -0.02 12.17
CA GLY A 114 -3.90 1.04 13.02
C GLY A 114 -4.34 2.31 12.28
N LEU A 115 -3.89 2.53 11.02
CA LEU A 115 -4.29 3.71 10.24
C LEU A 115 -5.79 3.74 9.94
N ALA A 116 -6.47 2.58 9.95
CA ALA A 116 -7.93 2.54 9.78
C ALA A 116 -8.67 3.37 10.85
N ASN A 117 -8.19 3.37 12.10
CA ASN A 117 -8.76 4.17 13.18
C ASN A 117 -8.55 5.68 12.95
N TYR A 118 -7.36 6.07 12.52
CA TYR A 118 -7.05 7.48 12.23
C TYR A 118 -7.80 7.98 11.00
N LEU A 119 -7.97 7.12 9.99
CA LEU A 119 -8.75 7.43 8.80
C LEU A 119 -10.22 7.61 9.12
N ASP A 120 -10.82 6.71 9.91
CA ASP A 120 -12.20 6.87 10.40
C ASP A 120 -12.38 8.18 11.16
N HIS A 121 -11.50 8.44 12.14
CA HIS A 121 -11.56 9.65 12.93
C HIS A 121 -11.45 10.90 12.05
N GLY A 122 -10.47 10.92 11.13
CA GLY A 122 -10.27 12.02 10.20
C GLY A 122 -11.47 12.27 9.28
N LEU A 123 -12.06 11.22 8.73
CA LEU A 123 -13.24 11.30 7.87
C LEU A 123 -14.47 11.79 8.65
N ARG A 124 -14.68 11.33 9.89
CA ARG A 124 -15.76 11.84 10.75
C ARG A 124 -15.60 13.32 11.08
N LEU A 125 -14.36 13.78 11.34
CA LEU A 125 -14.08 15.20 11.56
C LEU A 125 -14.38 16.05 10.31
N ALA A 126 -14.23 15.47 9.12
CA ALA A 126 -14.59 16.09 7.85
C ALA A 126 -16.11 16.04 7.55
N GLY A 127 -16.92 15.42 8.42
CA GLY A 127 -18.37 15.28 8.24
C GLY A 127 -18.80 14.09 7.38
N GLU A 128 -17.89 13.16 7.10
CA GLU A 128 -18.13 11.95 6.32
C GLU A 128 -18.52 10.75 7.22
N GLU A 129 -18.96 9.64 6.61
CA GLU A 129 -19.42 8.43 7.30
C GLU A 129 -18.26 7.55 7.86
N GLY A 130 -17.17 8.17 8.30
CA GLY A 130 -16.00 7.47 8.84
C GLY A 130 -15.33 6.55 7.83
N LEU A 131 -14.85 5.38 8.27
CA LEU A 131 -14.15 4.42 7.40
C LEU A 131 -14.99 3.98 6.19
N GLU A 132 -16.33 4.05 6.30
CA GLU A 132 -17.23 3.71 5.20
C GLU A 132 -17.09 4.65 3.99
N ALA A 133 -16.66 5.89 4.23
CA ALA A 133 -16.45 6.91 3.20
C ALA A 133 -15.05 6.84 2.53
N ASP A 134 -14.20 5.88 2.90
CA ASP A 134 -12.93 5.68 2.20
C ASP A 134 -13.19 5.27 0.73
N THR A 135 -12.66 6.05 -0.22
CA THR A 135 -12.73 5.77 -1.65
C THR A 135 -11.33 5.76 -2.28
N SER A 136 -10.29 5.38 -1.53
CA SER A 136 -8.89 5.50 -1.96
C SER A 136 -8.56 4.71 -3.22
N VAL A 137 -9.10 3.49 -3.37
CA VAL A 137 -8.92 2.70 -4.61
C VAL A 137 -9.60 3.39 -5.78
N GLU A 138 -10.85 3.81 -5.59
CA GLU A 138 -11.67 4.46 -6.60
C GLU A 138 -11.04 5.76 -7.09
N ASP A 139 -10.45 6.54 -6.19
CA ASP A 139 -9.77 7.79 -6.50
C ASP A 139 -8.48 7.55 -7.32
N VAL A 140 -7.71 6.50 -7.03
CA VAL A 140 -6.55 6.10 -7.84
C VAL A 140 -6.98 5.59 -9.22
N LEU A 141 -8.01 4.75 -9.29
CA LEU A 141 -8.52 4.24 -10.56
C LEU A 141 -9.12 5.36 -11.42
N LEU A 142 -9.79 6.34 -10.82
CA LEU A 142 -10.27 7.54 -11.50
C LEU A 142 -9.09 8.33 -12.06
N SER A 143 -8.03 8.50 -11.27
CA SER A 143 -6.83 9.22 -11.68
C SER A 143 -6.15 8.56 -12.89
N LEU A 144 -5.93 7.25 -12.82
CA LEU A 144 -5.37 6.45 -13.92
C LEU A 144 -6.25 6.49 -15.17
N SER A 145 -7.57 6.40 -15.00
CA SER A 145 -8.52 6.49 -16.12
C SER A 145 -8.45 7.85 -16.83
N GLY A 146 -8.33 8.94 -16.06
CA GLY A 146 -8.12 10.27 -16.61
C GLY A 146 -6.83 10.38 -17.40
N LEU A 147 -5.72 9.86 -16.85
CA LEU A 147 -4.42 9.83 -17.54
C LEU A 147 -4.50 9.04 -18.85
N ALA A 148 -5.09 7.86 -18.84
CA ALA A 148 -5.25 7.02 -20.02
C ALA A 148 -6.11 7.68 -21.11
N ALA A 149 -7.09 8.50 -20.71
CA ALA A 149 -7.94 9.27 -21.62
C ALA A 149 -7.32 10.60 -22.08
N GLY A 150 -6.16 10.99 -21.53
CA GLY A 150 -5.59 12.34 -21.72
C GLY A 150 -6.41 13.45 -21.04
N ASP A 151 -7.31 13.10 -20.13
CA ASP A 151 -8.10 14.02 -19.33
C ASP A 151 -7.36 14.33 -18.02
N GLY A 152 -6.50 15.35 -18.09
CA GLY A 152 -5.73 15.81 -16.93
C GLY A 152 -6.60 16.34 -15.78
N GLN A 153 -7.82 16.81 -16.04
CA GLN A 153 -8.71 17.30 -15.00
C GLN A 153 -9.29 16.15 -14.19
N MET A 154 -9.79 15.11 -14.87
CA MET A 154 -10.24 13.87 -14.24
C MET A 154 -9.08 13.20 -13.47
N ALA A 155 -7.89 13.17 -14.09
CA ALA A 155 -6.69 12.62 -13.47
C ALA A 155 -6.35 13.32 -12.15
N GLY A 156 -6.33 14.66 -12.17
CA GLY A 156 -6.06 15.51 -11.02
C GLY A 156 -7.12 15.36 -9.92
N GLN A 157 -8.41 15.32 -10.28
CA GLN A 157 -9.50 15.20 -9.31
C GLN A 157 -9.38 13.93 -8.46
N GLY A 158 -9.11 12.78 -9.08
CA GLY A 158 -8.92 11.52 -8.35
C GLY A 158 -7.73 11.62 -7.38
N TYR A 159 -6.59 12.07 -7.89
CA TYR A 159 -5.37 12.19 -7.08
C TYR A 159 -5.53 13.18 -5.92
N GLU A 160 -6.13 14.34 -6.15
CA GLU A 160 -6.36 15.36 -5.12
C GLU A 160 -7.27 14.87 -4.01
N ARG A 161 -8.34 14.11 -4.33
CA ARG A 161 -9.23 13.51 -3.33
C ARG A 161 -8.49 12.51 -2.45
N LEU A 162 -7.69 11.63 -3.06
CA LEU A 162 -6.84 10.68 -2.34
C LEU A 162 -5.87 11.41 -1.39
N VAL A 163 -5.08 12.34 -1.91
CA VAL A 163 -4.08 13.07 -1.13
C VAL A 163 -4.73 13.86 0.00
N SER A 164 -5.86 14.51 -0.25
CA SER A 164 -6.58 15.28 0.77
C SER A 164 -7.06 14.39 1.91
N ARG A 165 -7.59 13.20 1.59
CA ARG A 165 -8.02 12.22 2.59
C ARG A 165 -6.87 11.76 3.49
N TRP A 166 -5.77 11.33 2.87
CA TRP A 166 -4.63 10.79 3.62
C TRP A 166 -3.79 11.86 4.33
N ARG A 167 -3.84 13.12 3.86
CA ARG A 167 -3.23 14.26 4.58
C ARG A 167 -3.85 14.47 5.96
N ILE A 168 -5.14 14.17 6.14
CA ILE A 168 -5.78 14.21 7.46
C ILE A 168 -5.12 13.19 8.39
N VAL A 169 -4.89 11.96 7.91
CA VAL A 169 -4.22 10.90 8.68
C VAL A 169 -2.79 11.30 9.04
N GLN A 170 -2.02 11.79 8.07
CA GLN A 170 -0.66 12.29 8.29
C GLN A 170 -0.59 13.43 9.31
N SER A 171 -1.64 14.26 9.42
CA SER A 171 -1.64 15.37 10.39
C SER A 171 -1.63 14.90 11.85
N PHE A 172 -2.07 13.67 12.13
CA PHE A 172 -2.00 13.08 13.46
C PHE A 172 -0.58 12.66 13.86
N GLU A 173 0.30 12.34 12.90
CA GLU A 173 1.71 12.04 13.18
C GLU A 173 2.41 13.24 13.84
N SER A 174 2.14 14.44 13.33
CA SER A 174 2.74 15.69 13.83
C SER A 174 2.22 16.11 15.21
N ALA A 175 1.20 15.44 15.73
CA ALA A 175 0.57 15.74 17.01
C ALA A 175 1.03 14.82 18.17
N ILE A 176 1.90 13.85 17.88
CA ILE A 176 2.48 12.89 18.84
C ILE A 176 3.90 13.32 19.20
#